data_AF-A0A7V4CI21-F1
#
_entry.id   AF-A0A7V4CI21-F1
#
_cell.length_a   1.000
_cell.length_b   1.000
_cell.length_c   1.000
_cell.angle_alpha   90.00
_cell.angle_beta   90.00
_cell.angle_gamma   90.00
#
_symmetry.space_group_name_H-M   'P 1'
#
loop_
_entity.id
_entity.type
_entity.pdbx_description
1 polymer ?
#
loop_
_entity_poly.entity_id
_entity_poly.type
_entity_poly.pdbx_seq_one_letter_code
_entity_poly.pdbx_strand_id
1 'polypeptide(L)'
;MEINILEEFFNICDEPIFKCINCGVCSASCPISKFMELSPQKLIFYLVNNKKEVLEKNTIWLCASCLNCQARCRKDIDFSRVADALRHIYLREIARKKWLLELEIDKIKREILTKSPQQLFIALQRKFAYY
;
A
#
# COMPACT_ATOMS: atom_id res chain seq x y z
N MET A 1 8.20 -8.91 16.74
CA MET A 1 8.96 -8.96 15.48
C MET A 1 8.82 -7.61 14.78
N GLU A 2 9.92 -6.91 14.55
CA GLU A 2 9.89 -5.70 13.71
C GLU A 2 9.60 -6.11 12.27
N ILE A 3 8.48 -5.66 11.71
CA ILE A 3 8.12 -5.84 10.29
C ILE A 3 9.24 -5.26 9.41
N ASN A 4 9.68 -5.96 8.37
CA ASN A 4 10.53 -5.37 7.33
C ASN A 4 9.63 -4.79 6.24
N ILE A 5 9.54 -3.46 6.14
CA ILE A 5 8.57 -2.84 5.21
C ILE A 5 8.98 -3.01 3.76
N LEU A 6 10.28 -3.07 3.46
CA LEU A 6 10.77 -3.31 2.10
C LEU A 6 10.40 -4.72 1.61
N GLU A 7 10.53 -5.72 2.48
CA GLU A 7 10.15 -7.10 2.16
C GLU A 7 8.65 -7.21 1.85
N GLU A 8 7.80 -6.68 2.74
CA GLU A 8 6.34 -6.64 2.53
C GLU A 8 5.95 -5.83 1.29
N PHE A 9 6.70 -4.76 0.98
CA PHE A 9 6.50 -3.97 -0.24
C PHE A 9 6.79 -4.79 -1.50
N PHE A 10 7.95 -5.45 -1.58
CA PHE A 10 8.33 -6.23 -2.76
C PHE A 10 7.50 -7.51 -2.95
N ASN A 11 6.84 -8.00 -1.89
CA ASN A 11 5.85 -9.08 -2.01
C ASN A 11 4.57 -8.63 -2.74
N ILE A 12 4.30 -7.32 -2.83
CA ILE A 12 3.06 -6.76 -3.41
C ILE A 12 3.35 -5.97 -4.70
N CYS A 13 4.51 -5.33 -4.78
CA CYS A 13 4.82 -4.32 -5.79
C CYS A 13 6.25 -4.47 -6.31
N ASP A 14 6.40 -4.48 -7.63
CA ASP A 14 7.67 -4.65 -8.35
C ASP A 14 8.27 -3.31 -8.84
N GLU A 15 7.75 -2.18 -8.37
CA GLU A 15 8.24 -0.85 -8.75
C GLU A 15 9.73 -0.69 -8.40
N PRO A 16 10.56 -0.16 -9.32
CA PRO A 16 12.00 -0.07 -9.13
C PRO A 16 12.38 1.13 -8.24
N ILE A 17 11.87 1.18 -7.01
CA ILE A 17 11.98 2.31 -6.08
C ILE A 17 13.44 2.71 -5.78
N PHE A 18 14.39 1.78 -5.83
CA PHE A 18 15.82 2.05 -5.65
C PHE A 18 16.44 2.85 -6.81
N LYS A 19 15.79 2.91 -7.98
CA LYS A 19 16.21 3.80 -9.08
C LYS A 19 15.84 5.26 -8.83
N CYS A 20 15.03 5.56 -7.81
CA CYS A 20 14.59 6.92 -7.50
C CYS A 20 15.79 7.81 -7.18
N ILE A 21 15.96 8.88 -7.95
CA ILE A 21 17.01 9.89 -7.76
C ILE A 21 16.52 11.11 -6.96
N ASN A 22 15.35 11.01 -6.33
CA ASN A 22 14.73 12.07 -5.52
C ASN A 22 14.61 13.45 -6.24
N CYS A 23 14.42 13.45 -7.56
CA CYS A 23 14.38 14.69 -8.37
C CYS A 23 13.14 15.58 -8.16
N GLY A 24 12.08 15.03 -7.56
CA GLY A 24 10.87 15.77 -7.19
C GLY A 24 9.86 16.11 -8.28
N VAL A 25 10.07 15.65 -9.51
CA VAL A 25 9.10 15.82 -10.62
C VAL A 25 7.73 15.25 -10.25
N CYS A 26 7.67 14.12 -9.55
CA CYS A 26 6.41 13.53 -9.09
C CYS A 26 5.65 14.45 -8.10
N SER A 27 6.36 15.11 -7.20
CA SER A 27 5.79 16.07 -6.24
C SER A 27 5.26 17.32 -6.96
N ALA A 28 6.05 17.90 -7.86
CA ALA A 28 5.65 19.07 -8.65
C ALA A 28 4.45 18.78 -9.58
N SER A 29 4.34 17.55 -10.06
CA SER A 29 3.24 17.10 -10.91
C SER A 29 1.95 16.80 -10.14
N CYS A 30 2.02 16.58 -8.82
CA CYS A 30 0.88 16.13 -8.05
C CYS A 30 -0.01 17.33 -7.64
N PRO A 31 -1.28 17.41 -8.10
CA PRO A 31 -2.14 18.57 -7.85
C PRO A 31 -2.49 18.77 -6.36
N ILE A 32 -2.37 17.69 -5.57
CA ILE A 32 -2.68 17.64 -4.15
C ILE A 32 -1.44 17.49 -3.27
N SER A 33 -0.22 17.61 -3.84
CA SER A 33 1.02 17.41 -3.08
C SER A 33 1.13 18.34 -1.87
N LYS A 34 0.50 19.52 -1.93
CA LYS A 34 0.47 20.50 -0.83
C LYS A 34 -0.30 20.05 0.40
N PHE A 35 -1.16 19.03 0.28
CA PHE A 35 -1.95 18.47 1.38
C PHE A 35 -1.35 17.17 1.94
N MET A 36 -0.31 16.63 1.28
CA MET A 36 0.37 15.41 1.69
C MET A 36 1.44 15.75 2.75
N GLU A 37 1.49 14.97 3.83
CA GLU A 37 2.53 15.10 4.86
C GLU A 37 3.93 14.80 4.31
N LEU A 38 4.05 13.78 3.46
CA LEU A 38 5.24 13.52 2.67
C LEU A 38 4.90 13.68 1.20
N SER A 39 5.67 14.49 0.47
CA SER A 39 5.51 14.50 -0.98
C SER A 39 5.93 13.14 -1.59
N PRO A 40 5.43 12.77 -2.77
CA PRO A 40 5.72 11.48 -3.40
C PRO A 40 7.20 11.08 -3.40
N GLN A 41 8.10 12.02 -3.73
CA GLN A 41 9.54 11.76 -3.72
C GLN A 41 10.08 11.43 -2.31
N LYS A 42 9.58 12.16 -1.29
CA LYS A 42 10.02 12.00 0.10
C LYS A 42 9.51 10.70 0.66
N LEU A 43 8.28 10.31 0.32
CA LEU A 43 7.74 9.03 0.72
C LEU A 43 8.54 7.86 0.14
N ILE A 44 8.91 7.92 -1.16
CA ILE A 44 9.83 6.92 -1.75
C ILE A 44 11.17 6.92 -1.03
N PHE A 45 11.74 8.09 -0.73
CA PHE A 45 12.99 8.21 0.02
C PHE A 45 12.91 7.54 1.40
N TYR A 46 11.80 7.71 2.12
CA TYR A 46 11.58 7.06 3.41
C TYR A 46 11.45 5.54 3.24
N LEU A 47 10.70 5.10 2.23
CA LEU A 47 10.50 3.67 1.93
C LEU A 47 11.83 2.96 1.63
N VAL A 48 12.69 3.51 0.75
CA VAL A 48 14.01 2.91 0.45
C VAL A 48 14.94 2.85 1.66
N ASN A 49 14.72 3.72 2.67
CA ASN A 49 15.42 3.71 3.95
C ASN A 49 14.70 2.85 5.02
N ASN A 50 13.78 1.98 4.60
CA ASN A 50 13.03 1.06 5.44
C ASN A 50 12.29 1.74 6.61
N LYS A 51 11.81 2.98 6.41
CA LYS A 51 11.09 3.76 7.41
C LYS A 51 9.62 3.37 7.44
N LYS A 52 9.17 2.73 8.52
CA LYS A 52 7.77 2.27 8.70
C LYS A 52 6.77 3.41 8.80
N GLU A 53 7.24 4.58 9.21
CA GLU A 53 6.45 5.79 9.41
C GLU A 53 5.71 6.21 8.13
N VAL A 54 6.12 5.71 6.94
CA VAL A 54 5.39 5.90 5.68
C VAL A 54 3.96 5.36 5.72
N LEU A 55 3.71 4.30 6.50
CA LEU A 55 2.37 3.69 6.63
C LEU A 55 1.40 4.58 7.40
N GLU A 56 1.92 5.45 8.25
CA GLU A 56 1.12 6.36 9.08
C GLU A 56 0.79 7.67 8.34
N LYS A 57 1.43 7.93 7.19
CA LYS A 57 1.24 9.20 6.49
C LYS A 57 -0.06 9.22 5.72
N ASN A 58 -0.75 10.37 5.79
CA ASN A 58 -1.93 10.64 4.97
C ASN A 58 -1.65 10.56 3.46
N THR A 59 -0.38 10.62 3.07
CA THR A 59 0.08 10.67 1.68
C THR A 59 -0.39 9.47 0.88
N ILE A 60 -0.30 8.26 1.47
CA ILE A 60 -0.74 7.04 0.79
C ILE A 60 -2.25 7.10 0.54
N TRP A 61 -3.04 7.68 1.46
CA TRP A 61 -4.49 7.80 1.34
C TRP A 61 -4.95 8.94 0.44
N LEU A 62 -4.20 10.03 0.39
CA LEU A 62 -4.51 11.17 -0.48
C LEU A 62 -4.20 10.90 -1.94
N CYS A 63 -3.25 10.01 -2.27
CA CYS A 63 -2.93 9.68 -3.65
C CYS A 63 -4.18 9.27 -4.45
N ALA A 64 -4.59 10.11 -5.39
CA ALA A 64 -5.78 9.89 -6.22
C ALA A 64 -5.54 8.95 -7.41
N SER A 65 -4.37 8.30 -7.49
CA SER A 65 -3.98 7.43 -8.60
C SER A 65 -4.21 8.05 -10.00
N CYS A 66 -3.98 9.36 -10.13
CA CYS A 66 -4.16 10.08 -11.39
C CYS A 66 -3.02 9.89 -12.40
N LEU A 67 -1.98 9.12 -12.03
CA LEU A 67 -0.83 8.73 -12.87
C LEU A 67 0.04 9.89 -13.40
N ASN A 68 -0.24 11.14 -13.03
CA ASN A 68 0.49 12.31 -13.53
C ASN A 68 1.99 12.30 -13.17
N CYS A 69 2.32 11.66 -12.04
CA CYS A 69 3.70 11.45 -11.58
C CYS A 69 4.43 10.36 -12.36
N GLN A 70 3.74 9.28 -12.74
CA GLN A 70 4.29 8.18 -13.54
C GLN A 70 4.64 8.69 -14.94
N ALA A 71 3.73 9.41 -15.59
CA ALA A 71 3.92 9.95 -16.93
C ALA A 71 5.13 10.90 -17.09
N ARG A 72 5.67 11.43 -15.99
CA ARG A 72 6.83 12.35 -15.99
C ARG A 72 8.06 11.80 -15.27
N CYS A 73 8.00 10.57 -14.75
CA CYS A 73 9.10 10.01 -13.99
C CYS A 73 10.29 9.67 -14.91
N ARG A 74 11.45 10.26 -14.65
CA ARG A 74 12.69 9.99 -15.43
C ARG A 74 13.26 8.59 -15.21
N LYS A 75 12.75 7.88 -14.20
CA LYS A 75 13.21 6.56 -13.77
C LYS A 75 12.11 5.51 -13.89
N ASP A 76 11.00 5.87 -14.53
CA ASP A 76 9.87 4.99 -14.80
C ASP A 76 9.34 4.32 -13.53
N ILE A 77 9.08 5.14 -12.51
CA ILE A 77 8.49 4.71 -11.23
C ILE A 77 7.05 5.22 -11.19
N ASP A 78 6.10 4.31 -11.01
CA ASP A 78 4.71 4.61 -10.73
C ASP A 78 4.47 4.74 -9.22
N PHE A 79 4.48 5.99 -8.74
CA PHE A 79 4.16 6.28 -7.35
C PHE A 79 2.74 5.87 -6.95
N SER A 80 1.80 5.77 -7.89
CA SER A 80 0.42 5.35 -7.59
C SER A 80 0.41 3.89 -7.13
N ARG A 81 1.18 3.02 -7.79
CA ARG A 81 1.38 1.62 -7.37
C ARG A 81 2.13 1.52 -6.04
N VAL A 82 3.12 2.39 -5.82
CA VAL A 82 3.81 2.49 -4.52
C VAL A 82 2.82 2.83 -3.40
N ALA A 83 2.00 3.86 -3.58
CA ALA A 83 1.02 4.29 -2.60
C ALA A 83 -0.02 3.19 -2.32
N ASP A 84 -0.49 2.49 -3.36
CA ASP A 84 -1.47 1.41 -3.21
C ASP A 84 -0.92 0.21 -2.45
N ALA A 85 0.32 -0.20 -2.75
CA ALA A 85 1.01 -1.26 -2.02
C ALA A 85 1.15 -0.92 -0.52
N LEU A 86 1.49 0.33 -0.19
CA LEU A 86 1.58 0.77 1.19
C LEU A 86 0.23 0.79 1.92
N ARG A 87 -0.87 1.12 1.22
CA ARG A 87 -2.22 0.97 1.80
C ARG A 87 -2.53 -0.49 2.13
N HIS A 88 -2.19 -1.41 1.25
CA HIS A 88 -2.38 -2.85 1.49
C HIS A 88 -1.59 -3.32 2.70
N ILE A 89 -0.33 -2.91 2.83
CA ILE A 89 0.51 -3.25 3.99
C ILE A 89 -0.11 -2.67 5.28
N TYR A 90 -0.53 -1.41 5.27
CA TYR A 90 -1.19 -0.78 6.42
C TYR A 90 -2.47 -1.52 6.84
N LEU A 91 -3.33 -1.85 5.88
CA LEU A 91 -4.57 -2.58 6.15
C LEU A 91 -4.30 -3.98 6.72
N ARG A 92 -3.29 -4.69 6.17
CA ARG A 92 -2.82 -5.98 6.66
C ARG A 92 -2.27 -5.89 8.08
N GLU A 93 -1.49 -4.85 8.39
CA GLU A 93 -0.94 -4.62 9.73
C GLU A 93 -2.05 -4.32 10.77
N ILE A 94 -3.03 -3.50 10.41
CA ILE A 94 -4.20 -3.25 11.27
C ILE A 94 -4.99 -4.54 11.51
N ALA A 95 -5.21 -5.34 10.46
CA ALA A 95 -5.92 -6.61 10.57
C ALA A 95 -5.20 -7.56 11.55
N ARG A 96 -3.87 -7.71 11.41
CA ARG A 96 -3.01 -8.48 12.34
C ARG A 96 -3.17 -8.01 13.80
N LYS A 97 -3.12 -6.69 14.05
CA LYS A 97 -3.15 -6.14 15.42
C LYS A 97 -4.51 -6.20 16.10
N LYS A 98 -5.62 -6.10 15.34
CA LYS A 98 -6.99 -6.02 15.88
C LYS A 98 -7.69 -7.38 16.01
N TRP A 99 -6.97 -8.50 15.95
CA TRP A 99 -7.57 -9.86 16.01
C TRP A 99 -8.61 -10.11 14.91
N LEU A 100 -8.51 -9.37 13.79
CA LEU A 100 -9.34 -9.57 12.62
C LEU A 100 -8.50 -10.35 11.59
N LEU A 101 -8.70 -11.67 11.61
CA LEU A 101 -8.37 -12.65 10.56
C LEU A 101 -7.00 -13.35 10.63
N GLU A 102 -6.96 -14.50 11.31
CA GLU A 102 -6.76 -15.76 10.58
C GLU A 102 -8.13 -16.16 10.01
N LEU A 103 -8.52 -15.63 8.84
CA LEU A 103 -9.72 -16.14 8.16
C LEU A 103 -9.31 -17.39 7.39
N GLU A 104 -9.16 -18.47 8.13
CA GLU A 104 -9.12 -19.79 7.51
C GLU A 104 -10.52 -20.09 7.00
N ILE A 105 -10.67 -20.11 5.68
CA ILE A 105 -11.94 -20.46 5.01
C ILE A 105 -12.44 -21.81 5.54
N ASP A 106 -11.53 -22.73 5.82
CA ASP A 106 -11.80 -24.08 6.30
C ASP A 106 -12.38 -24.10 7.73
N LYS A 107 -12.17 -23.03 8.52
CA LYS A 107 -12.72 -22.87 9.87
C LYS A 107 -14.05 -22.11 9.89
N ILE A 108 -14.55 -21.63 8.75
CA ILE A 108 -15.83 -20.91 8.69
C ILE A 108 -16.99 -21.90 8.84
N LYS A 109 -17.85 -21.68 9.84
CA LYS A 109 -19.04 -22.51 10.06
C LYS A 109 -19.91 -22.55 8.80
N ARG A 110 -20.36 -23.75 8.42
CA ARG A 110 -21.17 -23.99 7.21
C ARG A 110 -22.42 -23.13 7.13
N GLU A 111 -23.04 -22.85 8.27
CA GLU A 111 -24.20 -21.96 8.38
C GLU A 111 -23.90 -20.53 7.91
N ILE A 112 -22.71 -20.00 8.24
CA ILE A 112 -22.26 -18.67 7.83
C ILE A 112 -22.00 -18.67 6.32
N LEU A 113 -21.41 -19.74 5.78
CA LEU A 113 -21.17 -19.89 4.34
C LEU A 113 -22.47 -19.86 3.53
N THR A 114 -23.53 -20.51 4.03
CA THR A 114 -24.83 -20.56 3.34
C THR A 114 -25.63 -19.26 3.44
N LYS A 115 -25.43 -18.47 4.50
CA LYS A 115 -26.19 -17.23 4.75
C LYS A 115 -25.49 -15.97 4.26
N SER A 116 -24.18 -16.04 4.01
CA SER A 116 -23.37 -14.88 3.62
C SER A 116 -23.23 -14.80 2.10
N PRO A 117 -23.26 -13.59 1.51
CA PRO A 117 -22.99 -13.42 0.08
C PRO A 117 -21.56 -13.86 -0.26
N GLN A 118 -21.36 -14.53 -1.40
CA GLN A 118 -20.02 -14.94 -1.84
C GLN A 118 -19.08 -13.73 -2.00
N GLN A 119 -19.62 -12.56 -2.34
CA GLN A 119 -18.84 -11.32 -2.41
C GLN A 119 -18.21 -10.93 -1.08
N LEU A 120 -18.80 -11.29 0.07
CA LEU A 120 -18.22 -11.02 1.38
C LEU A 120 -16.89 -11.75 1.54
N PHE A 121 -16.84 -13.04 1.19
CA PHE A 121 -15.63 -13.84 1.32
C PHE A 121 -14.54 -13.41 0.34
N ILE A 122 -14.91 -13.06 -0.90
CA ILE A 122 -13.98 -12.51 -1.88
C ILE A 122 -13.42 -11.17 -1.39
N ALA A 123 -14.26 -10.28 -0.87
CA ALA A 123 -13.83 -8.98 -0.35
C ALA A 123 -12.92 -9.14 0.87
N LEU A 124 -13.26 -10.06 1.79
CA LEU A 124 -12.43 -10.37 2.95
C LEU A 124 -11.09 -10.96 2.53
N GLN A 125 -11.06 -11.94 1.61
CA GLN A 125 -9.81 -12.49 1.10
C GLN A 125 -8.95 -11.43 0.43
N ARG A 126 -9.52 -10.65 -0.50
CA ARG A 126 -8.76 -9.61 -1.22
C ARG A 126 -8.17 -8.54 -0.30
N LYS A 127 -8.85 -8.26 0.82
CA LYS A 127 -8.46 -7.21 1.75
C LYS A 127 -7.58 -7.69 2.90
N PHE A 128 -7.67 -8.98 3.25
CA PHE A 128 -7.09 -9.50 4.50
C PHE A 128 -6.40 -10.87 4.38
N ALA A 129 -6.45 -11.57 3.24
CA ALA A 129 -5.71 -12.83 3.07
C ALA A 129 -4.25 -12.58 2.63
N TYR A 130 -3.37 -13.45 3.14
CA TYR A 130 -1.98 -13.60 2.75
C TYR A 130 -1.88 -14.72 1.72
N TYR A 131 -1.11 -14.52 0.66
CA TYR A 131 -0.59 -15.60 -0.20
C TYR A 131 0.92 -15.61 -0.03
#